data_AF-A0A1G4JW85-F1
#
_entry.id   AF-A0A1G4JW85-F1
#
_cell.length_a   1.000
_cell.length_b   1.000
_cell.length_c   1.000
_cell.angle_alpha   90.00
_cell.angle_beta   90.00
_cell.angle_gamma   90.00
#
_symmetry.space_group_name_H-M   'P 1'
#
loop_
_entity.id
_entity.type
_entity.pdbx_description
1 polymer ?
#
loop_
_entity_poly.entity_id
_entity_poly.type
_entity_poly.pdbx_seq_one_letter_code
_entity_poly.pdbx_strand_id
1 'polypeptide(L)'
;MSEVLLVSKDDLEIPVSYEAAIISPVLKGMLSGPFLEEHPIKIELKDIEPQVLAKVVEYLEYCSTYRNVGENDDIPEFDVPTEMSLELLLVADYLNI
;
A
#
# COMPACT_ATOMS: atom_id res chain seq x y z
N MET A 1 13.59 2.79 -10.94
CA MET A 1 12.51 2.20 -10.13
C MET A 1 12.09 3.30 -9.20
N SER A 2 10.87 3.83 -9.37
CA SER A 2 10.36 4.86 -8.47
C SER A 2 9.75 4.13 -7.28
N GLU A 3 10.17 4.47 -6.08
CA GLU A 3 9.61 3.96 -4.83
C GLU A 3 8.90 5.10 -4.10
N VAL A 4 7.86 4.76 -3.35
CA VAL A 4 7.01 5.68 -2.58
C VAL A 4 7.14 5.30 -1.12
N LEU A 5 7.23 6.28 -0.25
CA LEU A 5 7.26 6.07 1.20
C LEU A 5 5.87 6.38 1.76
N LEU A 6 5.22 5.39 2.35
CA LEU A 6 3.99 5.58 3.10
C LEU A 6 4.35 5.77 4.58
N VAL A 7 3.97 6.90 5.15
CA VAL A 7 4.24 7.22 6.55
C VAL A 7 2.99 6.92 7.37
N SER A 8 3.07 6.03 8.34
CA SER A 8 1.94 5.73 9.23
C SER A 8 1.72 6.81 10.30
N LYS A 9 0.70 6.61 11.13
CA LYS A 9 0.41 7.43 12.31
C LYS A 9 1.58 7.58 13.30
N ASP A 10 2.45 6.58 13.40
CA ASP A 10 3.60 6.59 14.33
C ASP A 10 4.87 7.17 13.67
N ASP A 11 4.73 7.93 12.57
CA ASP A 11 5.85 8.40 11.75
C ASP A 11 6.71 7.25 11.15
N LEU A 12 6.19 6.02 11.15
CA LEU A 12 6.87 4.89 10.53
C LEU A 12 6.80 4.99 9.00
N GLU A 13 7.96 5.14 8.35
CA GLU A 13 8.09 5.18 6.89
C GLU A 13 8.22 3.76 6.33
N ILE A 14 7.28 3.37 5.46
CA ILE A 14 7.24 2.05 4.81
C ILE A 14 7.42 2.24 3.30
N PRO A 15 8.50 1.71 2.70
CA PRO A 15 8.71 1.79 1.25
C PRO A 15 7.80 0.82 0.50
N VAL A 16 7.23 1.29 -0.61
CA VAL A 16 6.41 0.52 -1.55
C VAL A 16 6.82 0.83 -2.98
N SER A 17 6.74 -0.15 -3.88
CA SER A 17 7.03 0.06 -5.29
C SER A 17 5.98 0.98 -5.90
N TYR A 18 6.38 1.91 -6.78
CA TYR A 18 5.42 2.77 -7.46
C TYR A 18 4.36 1.98 -8.23
N GLU A 19 4.73 0.85 -8.84
CA GLU A 19 3.81 -0.04 -9.57
C GLU A 19 2.73 -0.65 -8.66
N ALA A 20 3.09 -0.97 -7.41
CA ALA A 20 2.15 -1.43 -6.40
C ALA A 20 1.31 -0.27 -5.87
N ALA A 21 1.91 0.90 -5.63
CA ALA A 21 1.20 2.07 -5.14
C ALA A 21 0.11 2.56 -6.12
N ILE A 22 0.36 2.50 -7.43
CA ILE A 22 -0.64 2.90 -8.44
C ILE A 22 -1.81 1.92 -8.59
N ILE A 23 -1.76 0.74 -7.94
CA ILE A 23 -2.92 -0.17 -7.86
C ILE A 23 -4.05 0.52 -7.12
N SER A 24 -3.73 1.21 -6.03
CA SER A 24 -4.67 2.08 -5.33
C SER A 24 -4.91 3.35 -6.15
N PRO A 25 -6.15 3.64 -6.58
CA PRO A 25 -6.46 4.88 -7.27
C PRO A 25 -6.27 6.10 -6.37
N VAL A 26 -6.41 5.93 -5.05
CA VAL A 26 -6.19 6.99 -4.06
C VAL A 26 -4.71 7.35 -3.99
N LEU A 27 -3.83 6.37 -3.79
CA LEU A 27 -2.38 6.60 -3.82
C LEU A 27 -1.95 7.14 -5.19
N LYS A 28 -2.46 6.59 -6.29
CA LYS A 28 -2.21 7.11 -7.64
C LYS A 28 -2.59 8.58 -7.79
N GLY A 29 -3.76 8.97 -7.25
CA GLY A 29 -4.22 10.36 -7.25
C GLY A 29 -3.30 11.27 -6.46
N MET A 30 -2.85 10.82 -5.29
CA MET A 30 -1.87 11.53 -4.48
C MET A 30 -0.54 11.66 -5.21
N LEU A 31 -0.04 10.57 -5.81
CA LEU A 31 1.20 10.49 -6.60
C LEU A 31 1.19 11.34 -7.87
N SER A 32 0.02 11.60 -8.44
CA SER A 32 -0.16 12.40 -9.66
C SER A 32 -0.39 13.88 -9.35
N GLY A 33 -0.31 14.30 -8.09
CA GLY A 33 -0.52 15.68 -7.67
C GLY A 33 0.60 16.62 -8.14
N PRO A 34 0.28 17.89 -8.48
CA PRO A 34 1.24 18.87 -9.03
C PRO A 34 2.32 19.34 -8.03
N PHE A 35 2.28 18.90 -6.78
CA PHE A 35 3.19 19.34 -5.69
C PHE A 35 4.24 18.28 -5.30
N LEU A 36 4.34 17.17 -6.03
CA LEU A 36 5.29 16.10 -5.76
C LEU A 36 6.58 16.29 -6.55
N GLU A 37 7.34 17.32 -6.18
CA GLU A 37 8.70 17.56 -6.69
C GLU A 37 9.78 16.91 -5.80
N GLU A 38 9.37 16.30 -4.68
CA GLU A 38 10.28 15.64 -3.74
C GLU A 38 10.35 14.14 -4.05
N HIS A 39 11.56 13.68 -4.41
CA HIS A 39 11.86 12.27 -4.60
C HIS A 39 12.80 11.79 -3.47
N PRO A 40 12.44 10.71 -2.74
CA PRO A 40 11.25 9.86 -2.91
C PRO A 40 9.95 10.54 -2.44
N ILE A 41 8.83 10.18 -3.09
CA ILE A 41 7.51 10.72 -2.73
C ILE A 41 7.09 10.15 -1.38
N LYS A 42 6.70 11.01 -0.45
CA LYS A 42 6.20 10.63 0.87
C LYS A 42 4.71 10.91 1.00
N ILE A 43 3.94 9.92 1.46
CA ILE A 43 2.50 10.05 1.71
C ILE A 43 2.26 9.82 3.20
N GLU A 44 1.84 10.87 3.90
CA GLU A 44 1.53 10.80 5.32
C GLU A 44 0.10 10.30 5.56
N LEU A 45 -0.03 9.12 6.14
CA LEU A 45 -1.27 8.43 6.50
C LEU A 45 -1.42 8.43 8.03
N LYS A 46 -1.71 9.60 8.60
CA LYS A 46 -1.76 9.84 10.06
C LYS A 46 -2.92 9.14 10.77
N ASP A 47 -3.89 8.63 10.02
CA ASP A 47 -5.03 7.88 10.55
C ASP A 47 -4.77 6.37 10.62
N ILE A 48 -3.68 5.87 10.03
CA ILE A 48 -3.44 4.44 9.87
C ILE A 48 -2.34 3.97 10.81
N GLU A 49 -2.62 2.92 11.59
CA GLU A 49 -1.61 2.29 12.43
C GLU A 49 -0.48 1.64 11.62
N PRO A 50 0.77 1.66 12.11
CA PRO A 50 1.92 1.09 11.39
C PRO A 50 1.74 -0.39 11.04
N GLN A 51 1.12 -1.17 11.95
CA GLN A 51 0.83 -2.59 11.75
C GLN A 51 -0.14 -2.83 10.58
N VAL A 52 -1.18 -2.00 10.47
CA VAL A 52 -2.17 -2.09 9.39
C VAL A 52 -1.54 -1.64 8.09
N LEU A 53 -0.79 -0.53 8.10
CA LEU A 53 -0.12 0.00 6.92
C LEU A 53 0.90 -0.99 6.36
N ALA A 54 1.68 -1.66 7.21
CA ALA A 54 2.62 -2.69 6.79
C ALA A 54 1.90 -3.82 6.05
N LYS A 55 0.74 -4.25 6.55
CA LYS A 55 -0.07 -5.30 5.93
C LYS A 55 -0.67 -4.86 4.60
N VAL A 56 -1.10 -3.60 4.50
CA VAL A 56 -1.55 -3.00 3.24
C VAL A 56 -0.44 -2.93 2.21
N VAL A 57 0.76 -2.50 2.59
CA VAL A 57 1.92 -2.46 1.68
C VAL A 57 2.26 -3.87 1.19
N GLU A 58 2.28 -4.85 2.09
CA GLU A 58 2.47 -6.26 1.75
C GLU A 58 1.43 -6.71 0.73
N TYR A 59 0.15 -6.35 0.92
CA TYR A 59 -0.93 -6.66 -0.02
C TYR A 59 -0.79 -5.94 -1.37
N LEU A 60 -0.35 -4.69 -1.41
CA LEU A 60 -0.11 -3.95 -2.65
C LEU A 60 1.02 -4.58 -3.46
N GLU A 61 2.15 -4.89 -2.82
CA GLU A 61 3.29 -5.57 -3.45
C GLU A 61 2.90 -6.96 -3.93
N TYR A 62 2.13 -7.67 -3.10
CA TYR A 62 1.53 -8.94 -3.45
C TYR A 62 0.67 -8.81 -4.71
N CYS A 63 -0.29 -7.89 -4.72
CA CYS A 63 -1.15 -7.67 -5.88
C CYS A 63 -0.32 -7.32 -7.13
N SER A 64 0.71 -6.47 -7.01
CA SER A 64 1.60 -6.11 -8.12
C SER A 64 2.36 -7.32 -8.69
N THR A 65 2.93 -8.14 -7.80
CA THR A 65 3.71 -9.35 -8.13
C THR A 65 2.82 -10.41 -8.75
N TYR A 66 1.65 -10.67 -8.14
CA TYR A 66 0.75 -11.75 -8.56
C TYR A 66 -0.22 -11.36 -9.68
N ARG A 67 -0.35 -10.08 -10.01
CA ARG A 67 -1.19 -9.61 -11.13
C ARG A 67 -0.71 -10.05 -12.51
N ASN A 68 0.58 -10.39 -12.64
CA ASN A 68 1.19 -10.78 -13.92
C ASN A 68 1.56 -12.27 -14.00
N VAL A 69 1.42 -13.05 -12.91
CA VAL A 69 1.59 -14.51 -12.98
C VAL A 69 0.34 -15.13 -13.58
N GLY A 70 0.53 -15.96 -14.60
CA GLY A 70 -0.58 -16.71 -15.21
C GLY A 70 -1.16 -17.72 -14.22
N GLU A 71 -2.37 -18.23 -14.49
CA GLU A 71 -3.18 -19.16 -13.69
C GLU A 71 -2.45 -20.42 -13.12
N ASN A 72 -1.16 -20.63 -13.39
CA ASN A 72 -0.39 -21.82 -13.02
C ASN A 72 0.64 -21.58 -11.90
N ASP A 73 0.71 -20.38 -11.31
CA ASP A 73 1.64 -20.08 -10.22
C ASP A 73 0.96 -20.17 -8.84
N ASP A 74 1.70 -20.64 -7.84
CA ASP A 74 1.20 -20.90 -6.48
C ASP A 74 1.08 -19.56 -5.73
N ILE A 75 -0.15 -19.05 -5.66
CA ILE A 75 -0.53 -17.78 -5.02
C ILE A 75 -0.54 -18.00 -3.49
N PRO A 76 0.38 -17.40 -2.72
CA PRO A 76 0.43 -17.59 -1.27
C PRO A 76 -0.86 -17.13 -0.58
N GLU A 77 -1.28 -17.85 0.47
CA GLU A 77 -2.35 -17.34 1.32
C GLU A 77 -1.90 -16.08 2.08
N PHE A 78 -2.68 -15.00 1.92
CA PHE A 78 -2.48 -13.77 2.67
C PHE A 78 -3.23 -13.87 4.00
N ASP A 79 -2.53 -14.33 5.04
CA ASP A 79 -3.09 -14.43 6.38
C ASP A 79 -3.21 -13.05 7.03
N VAL A 80 -4.43 -12.68 7.42
CA VAL A 80 -4.73 -11.43 8.13
C VAL A 80 -5.22 -11.78 9.53
N PRO A 81 -4.56 -11.31 10.58
CA PRO A 81 -5.02 -11.58 11.94
C PRO A 81 -6.35 -10.87 12.19
N THR A 82 -7.24 -11.57 12.91
CA THR A 82 -8.62 -11.12 13.16
C THR A 82 -8.67 -9.78 13.90
N GLU A 83 -7.70 -9.51 14.77
CA GLU A 83 -7.62 -8.30 15.58
C GLU A 83 -7.49 -7.02 14.74
N MET A 84 -6.75 -7.06 13.61
CA MET A 84 -6.56 -5.91 12.72
C MET A 84 -7.48 -5.94 11.48
N SER A 85 -8.34 -6.96 11.35
CA SER A 85 -9.18 -7.15 10.15
C SER A 85 -10.16 -6.00 9.92
N LEU A 86 -10.70 -5.40 10.98
CA LEU A 86 -11.62 -4.26 10.87
C LEU A 86 -10.91 -3.00 10.38
N GLU A 87 -9.75 -2.68 10.96
CA GLU A 87 -8.95 -1.52 10.55
C GLU A 87 -8.41 -1.70 9.14
N LEU A 88 -7.91 -2.90 8.82
CA LEU A 88 -7.45 -3.23 7.48
C LEU A 88 -8.56 -3.04 6.45
N LEU A 89 -9.79 -3.47 6.76
CA LEU A 89 -10.94 -3.28 5.87
C LEU A 89 -11.25 -1.79 5.64
N LEU A 90 -11.22 -0.98 6.70
CA LEU A 90 -11.44 0.47 6.59
C LEU A 90 -10.36 1.13 5.72
N VAL A 91 -9.11 0.73 5.90
CA VAL A 91 -7.99 1.24 5.12
C VAL A 91 -8.04 0.75 3.68
N ALA A 92 -8.40 -0.50 3.44
CA ALA A 92 -8.57 -1.06 2.11
C ALA A 92 -9.68 -0.31 1.35
N ASP A 93 -10.81 -0.03 2.00
CA ASP A 93 -11.89 0.79 1.41
C ASP A 93 -11.42 2.22 1.12
N TYR A 94 -10.70 2.84 2.08
CA TYR A 94 -10.13 4.18 1.92
C TYR A 94 -9.14 4.26 0.76
N LEU A 95 -8.25 3.27 0.62
CA LEU A 95 -7.28 3.19 -0.48
C LEU A 95 -7.89 2.60 -1.76
N ASN A 96 -9.12 2.11 -1.70
CA ASN A 96 -9.88 1.52 -2.80
C ASN A 96 -9.17 0.31 -3.44
N ILE A 97 -8.80 -0.68 -2.61
CA ILE A 97 -8.09 -1.91 -2.98
C ILE A 97 -8.76 -3.18 -2.46
#